data_AF-A0A2U9AZF2-F1
#
_entry.id   AF-A0A2U9AZF2-F1
#
_cell.length_a   1.000
_cell.length_b   1.000
_cell.length_c   1.000
_cell.angle_alpha   90.00
_cell.angle_beta   90.00
_cell.angle_gamma   90.00
#
_symmetry.space_group_name_H-M   'P 1'
#
loop_
_entity.id
_entity.type
_entity.pdbx_description
1 polymer ?
#
loop_
_entity_poly.entity_id
_entity_poly.type
_entity_poly.pdbx_seq_one_letter_code
_entity_poly.pdbx_strand_id
1 'polypeptide(L)'
;MLTLLSMFYYICLRRRSRSGTRGEALTSRRAVESGQRAVLPVSVEVEQYAKEVLDFSSHYGSENSMSYTMWNLAGVPNVYPSSGDFTQTAVFRAYGKWWEQCASTPPPFRCTPKSFHSQDYIELGFEEPVYPTAVEVLETYYPGAIVQILACSHNPFSQNPPTDVRWEVLWSGEPTKMLTPQARQFSPNIKHINFPTNLLRLEVNSSLLDYYTELDAVILRGVKERPMLALYKMPVIDISDLSDSEEELSDLGGPFRQGGDGKQGNGYFDKLPYELIQLILSHLTLPDLCRLAQSCKLLHHHCCDPLQYTQLSLQPYWARLSDASLGHLQSRCTLLQRLNLSWTGNRGALTLPGISSFLKACGLSLVCLELSCCHFLNEACLEVISQTCSELQELNLSSCDRLHPQAFTHISKLTRLRRLVLYRTKIEQTSILNILTFCIELRHLNLGSCVRIDDCDVVASMLATRCRSLRSLDLWRCRNLTDRGLAELVSGCRMLEELDLGWCPTLQSSTGCFQHLARRLPRLRKLFLTANRTVCDADVEELATGCPSLQHLDILGTRLVSAASLKKLLRACPRLLLLDVSFCSQVDMRVVQELCGLFPNVAIKKSFTQ
;
A
#
# COMPACT_ATOMS: atom_id res chain seq x y z
N MET A 1 31.87 -0.25 1.21
CA MET A 1 32.38 -0.68 2.54
C MET A 1 32.30 0.43 3.59
N LEU A 2 32.71 1.69 3.29
CA LEU A 2 32.56 2.83 4.23
C LEU A 2 31.10 3.26 4.54
N THR A 3 30.13 2.94 3.69
CA THR A 3 28.70 3.29 3.87
C THR A 3 27.91 2.36 4.79
N LEU A 4 28.33 1.08 4.92
CA LEU A 4 27.74 0.14 5.87
C LEU A 4 28.29 0.36 7.29
N LEU A 5 29.56 0.73 7.40
CA LEU A 5 30.20 1.10 8.66
C LEU A 5 29.63 2.41 9.23
N SER A 6 29.25 3.39 8.41
CA SER A 6 28.57 4.60 8.89
C SER A 6 27.14 4.34 9.38
N MET A 7 26.41 3.40 8.76
CA MET A 7 25.09 2.94 9.25
C MET A 7 25.19 2.22 10.59
N PHE A 8 26.13 1.27 10.73
CA PHE A 8 26.34 0.56 12.00
C PHE A 8 26.87 1.49 13.11
N TYR A 9 27.73 2.45 12.77
CA TYR A 9 28.26 3.41 13.74
C TYR A 9 27.17 4.36 14.27
N TYR A 10 26.20 4.78 13.44
CA TYR A 10 25.08 5.63 13.88
C TYR A 10 24.02 4.86 14.69
N ILE A 11 23.73 3.61 14.34
CA ILE A 11 22.85 2.73 15.13
C ILE A 11 23.48 2.43 16.51
N CYS A 12 24.81 2.24 16.57
CA CYS A 12 25.54 2.05 17.82
C CYS A 12 25.65 3.32 18.68
N LEU A 13 25.75 4.51 18.07
CA LEU A 13 25.72 5.79 18.78
C LEU A 13 24.36 6.06 19.44
N ARG A 14 23.25 5.66 18.79
CA ARG A 14 21.91 5.73 19.42
C ARG A 14 21.73 4.73 20.57
N ARG A 15 22.40 3.56 20.54
CA ARG A 15 22.41 2.61 21.67
C ARG A 15 23.18 3.12 22.90
N ARG A 16 24.22 3.95 22.73
CA ARG A 16 25.05 4.46 23.84
C ARG A 16 24.54 5.73 24.54
N SER A 17 23.63 6.50 23.94
CA SER A 17 23.09 7.71 24.59
C SER A 17 21.88 7.47 25.52
N ARG A 18 21.48 6.21 25.73
CA ARG A 18 20.34 5.84 26.61
C ARG A 18 20.69 4.87 27.75
N SER A 19 21.98 4.73 28.06
CA SER A 19 22.44 4.03 29.26
C SER A 19 23.25 4.99 30.13
N GLY A 20 22.56 5.77 30.96
CA GLY A 20 23.25 6.73 31.83
C GLY A 20 22.29 7.59 32.65
N THR A 21 21.69 7.00 33.68
CA THR A 21 21.47 7.63 34.99
C THR A 21 20.87 6.58 35.93
N ARG A 22 21.72 6.04 36.80
CA ARG A 22 21.32 5.21 37.93
C ARG A 22 21.89 5.88 39.17
N GLY A 23 21.02 6.27 40.10
CA GLY A 23 21.40 6.70 41.43
C GLY A 23 20.38 7.63 42.05
N GLU A 24 19.40 7.08 42.77
CA GLU A 24 19.10 7.53 44.14
C GLU A 24 18.21 6.49 44.86
N ALA A 25 18.43 6.41 46.17
CA ALA A 25 18.34 5.23 47.00
C ALA A 25 16.92 4.90 47.49
N LEU A 26 16.54 3.62 47.40
CA LEU A 26 15.42 3.04 48.13
C LEU A 26 15.87 2.65 49.54
N THR A 27 15.29 3.33 50.53
CA THR A 27 15.42 3.01 51.94
C THR A 27 14.65 1.74 52.27
N SER A 28 15.36 0.78 52.85
CA SER A 28 14.82 -0.46 53.41
C SER A 28 14.04 -0.14 54.69
N ARG A 29 12.74 -0.50 54.71
CA ARG A 29 12.02 -0.79 55.96
C ARG A 29 11.26 -2.10 55.81
N ARG A 30 11.70 -3.08 56.60
CA ARG A 30 10.98 -4.33 56.90
C ARG A 30 9.63 -3.99 57.54
N ALA A 31 8.58 -4.65 57.08
CA ALA A 31 7.34 -4.83 57.82
C ALA A 31 6.96 -6.31 57.75
N VAL A 32 6.47 -6.79 58.89
CA VAL A 32 6.30 -8.17 59.35
C VAL A 32 5.11 -8.86 58.69
N GLU A 33 5.21 -10.17 58.48
CA GLU A 33 4.15 -11.07 58.01
C GLU A 33 2.92 -11.07 58.94
N SER A 34 1.71 -11.02 58.37
CA SER A 34 0.60 -11.93 58.74
C SER A 34 -0.61 -11.71 57.82
N GLY A 35 -1.25 -12.81 57.41
CA GLY A 35 -2.61 -12.80 56.84
C GLY A 35 -2.72 -13.32 55.41
N GLN A 36 -3.00 -14.62 55.28
CA GLN A 36 -3.43 -15.27 54.05
C GLN A 36 -4.68 -14.60 53.45
N ARG A 37 -4.54 -14.05 52.24
CA ARG A 37 -5.58 -14.01 51.21
C ARG A 37 -4.92 -14.38 49.90
N ALA A 38 -5.46 -15.37 49.19
CA ALA A 38 -5.03 -15.70 47.84
C ALA A 38 -5.30 -14.50 46.92
N VAL A 39 -4.26 -13.69 46.69
CA VAL A 39 -4.27 -12.63 45.70
C VAL A 39 -4.09 -13.33 44.35
N LEU A 40 -5.15 -13.35 43.54
CA LEU A 40 -5.03 -13.66 42.10
C LEU A 40 -3.85 -12.86 41.55
N PRO A 41 -2.92 -13.44 40.77
CA PRO A 41 -1.80 -12.68 40.24
C PRO A 41 -2.39 -11.52 39.43
N VAL A 42 -2.12 -10.30 39.87
CA VAL A 42 -2.44 -9.10 39.10
C VAL A 42 -1.58 -9.20 37.87
N SER A 43 -2.16 -9.62 36.74
CA SER A 43 -1.46 -9.66 35.48
C SER A 43 -1.02 -8.22 35.17
N VAL A 44 0.28 -7.95 35.30
CA VAL A 44 0.84 -6.62 35.03
C VAL A 44 0.62 -6.33 33.55
N GLU A 45 -0.18 -5.31 33.26
CA GLU A 45 -0.37 -4.81 31.91
C GLU A 45 0.93 -4.13 31.44
N VAL A 46 1.42 -4.56 30.29
CA VAL A 46 2.58 -4.02 29.61
C VAL A 46 2.09 -2.98 28.63
N GLU A 47 2.54 -1.74 28.78
CA GLU A 47 2.43 -0.68 27.79
C GLU A 47 3.77 -0.55 27.06
N GLN A 48 3.75 -0.60 25.74
CA GLN A 48 4.95 -0.45 24.93
C GLN A 48 4.65 0.30 23.62
N TYR A 49 5.63 1.09 23.19
CA TYR A 49 5.62 1.75 21.91
C TYR A 49 6.23 0.85 20.85
N ALA A 50 5.89 1.09 19.58
CA ALA A 50 6.57 0.42 18.47
C ALA A 50 8.08 0.63 18.59
N LYS A 51 8.84 -0.46 18.66
CA LYS A 51 10.30 -0.46 18.77
C LYS A 51 10.94 -0.07 17.45
N GLU A 52 10.41 -0.61 16.36
CA GLU A 52 10.95 -0.45 15.01
C GLU A 52 9.84 -0.60 13.97
N VAL A 53 10.08 0.01 12.81
CA VAL A 53 9.28 -0.24 11.60
C VAL A 53 9.96 -1.37 10.84
N LEU A 54 9.21 -2.39 10.46
CA LEU A 54 9.75 -3.59 9.82
C LEU A 54 9.50 -3.58 8.31
N ASP A 55 8.36 -3.05 7.87
CA ASP A 55 8.00 -2.95 6.47
C ASP A 55 6.88 -1.94 6.23
N PHE A 56 6.75 -1.44 5.00
CA PHE A 56 5.69 -0.52 4.59
C PHE A 56 5.61 -0.41 3.06
N SER A 57 4.39 -0.23 2.54
CA SER A 57 4.13 -0.18 1.09
C SER A 57 4.55 1.12 0.43
N SER A 58 4.47 2.24 1.14
CA SER A 58 4.64 3.58 0.59
C SER A 58 5.09 4.55 1.67
N HIS A 59 5.77 5.63 1.30
CA HIS A 59 6.11 6.71 2.21
C HIS A 59 6.29 8.05 1.51
N TYR A 60 6.02 9.15 2.21
CA TYR A 60 6.29 10.49 1.74
C TYR A 60 7.75 10.85 1.91
N GLY A 61 8.38 10.61 3.06
CA GLY A 61 9.79 10.93 3.37
C GLY A 61 10.80 10.08 2.59
N SER A 62 12.09 10.45 2.56
CA SER A 62 13.14 9.72 1.81
C SER A 62 13.92 8.77 2.72
N GLU A 63 14.57 7.75 2.15
CA GLU A 63 15.31 6.75 2.95
C GLU A 63 16.42 7.34 3.84
N ASN A 64 16.96 8.51 3.48
CA ASN A 64 18.03 9.19 4.22
C ASN A 64 17.55 10.46 4.96
N SER A 65 16.24 10.66 5.08
CA SER A 65 15.65 11.83 5.75
C SER A 65 15.06 11.44 7.11
N MET A 66 14.88 12.42 7.98
CA MET A 66 14.03 12.30 9.17
C MET A 66 12.63 12.91 8.94
N SER A 67 12.45 13.66 7.85
CA SER A 67 11.20 14.34 7.55
C SER A 67 10.20 13.42 6.87
N TYR A 68 9.02 13.27 7.47
CA TYR A 68 7.84 12.57 6.95
C TYR A 68 8.07 11.09 6.64
N THR A 69 9.03 10.46 7.33
CA THR A 69 9.40 9.07 7.06
C THR A 69 8.60 8.11 7.93
N MET A 70 8.32 6.90 7.42
CA MET A 70 7.66 5.85 8.21
C MET A 70 8.42 5.52 9.49
N TRP A 71 9.75 5.61 9.47
CA TRP A 71 10.63 5.36 10.61
C TRP A 71 10.34 6.23 11.84
N ASN A 72 9.62 7.34 11.66
CA ASN A 72 9.21 8.22 12.75
C ASN A 72 8.23 7.56 13.73
N LEU A 73 7.56 6.48 13.34
CA LEU A 73 6.67 5.71 14.22
C LEU A 73 7.41 4.86 15.26
N ALA A 74 8.73 4.72 15.14
CA ALA A 74 9.53 3.96 16.09
C ALA A 74 9.87 4.81 17.33
N GLY A 75 9.32 4.43 18.48
CA GLY A 75 9.54 5.04 19.78
C GLY A 75 8.32 5.81 20.31
N VAL A 76 8.59 6.66 21.30
CA VAL A 76 7.60 7.55 21.91
C VAL A 76 7.18 8.66 20.93
N PRO A 77 5.97 9.22 21.05
CA PRO A 77 5.50 10.33 20.20
C PRO A 77 6.45 11.53 20.26
N ASN A 78 6.60 12.22 19.13
CA ASN A 78 7.42 13.42 19.02
C ASN A 78 6.63 14.71 19.20
N VAL A 79 5.36 14.73 18.78
CA VAL A 79 4.56 15.97 18.64
C VAL A 79 3.15 15.88 19.24
N TYR A 80 2.55 14.69 19.31
CA TYR A 80 1.26 14.47 19.95
C TYR A 80 1.30 14.95 21.43
N PRO A 81 0.27 15.64 21.95
CA PRO A 81 -1.08 15.84 21.40
C PRO A 81 -1.26 17.04 20.47
N SER A 82 -0.16 17.67 20.02
CA SER A 82 -0.24 18.79 19.09
C SER A 82 -0.81 18.33 17.73
N SER A 83 -1.62 19.18 17.10
CA SER A 83 -2.14 18.94 15.76
C SER A 83 -1.52 19.89 14.75
N GLY A 84 -1.11 19.36 13.60
CA GLY A 84 -0.47 20.11 12.54
C GLY A 84 0.33 19.20 11.62
N ASP A 85 0.84 19.78 10.53
CA ASP A 85 1.75 19.12 9.61
C ASP A 85 3.17 19.17 10.16
N PHE A 86 3.67 18.05 10.67
CA PHE A 86 4.95 17.96 11.35
C PHE A 86 5.91 17.03 10.63
N THR A 87 7.11 17.51 10.30
CA THR A 87 8.14 16.67 9.66
C THR A 87 8.53 15.44 10.50
N GLN A 88 8.28 15.44 11.80
CA GLN A 88 8.62 14.37 12.73
C GLN A 88 7.59 13.23 12.75
N THR A 89 6.56 13.26 11.91
CA THR A 89 5.52 12.20 11.84
C THR A 89 5.75 11.31 10.61
N ALA A 90 5.01 10.21 10.54
CA ALA A 90 4.98 9.30 9.40
C ALA A 90 3.82 9.63 8.46
N VAL A 91 4.13 9.68 7.16
CA VAL A 91 3.20 10.14 6.12
C VAL A 91 3.28 9.23 4.89
N PHE A 92 2.14 8.80 4.37
CA PHE A 92 2.05 8.04 3.11
C PHE A 92 2.15 8.98 1.90
N ARG A 93 2.64 8.49 0.75
CA ARG A 93 2.78 9.30 -0.47
C ARG A 93 1.46 9.89 -0.97
N ALA A 94 0.38 9.10 -0.86
CA ALA A 94 -0.87 9.38 -1.52
C ALA A 94 -1.97 9.69 -0.50
N TYR A 95 -2.86 10.58 -0.90
CA TYR A 95 -4.09 10.90 -0.19
C TYR A 95 -5.17 11.16 -1.25
N GLY A 96 -6.44 11.15 -0.84
CA GLY A 96 -7.61 11.33 -1.71
C GLY A 96 -7.70 10.42 -2.96
N LYS A 97 -8.59 10.76 -3.89
CA LYS A 97 -8.95 9.89 -5.04
C LYS A 97 -8.28 10.23 -6.37
N TRP A 98 -7.51 11.32 -6.46
CA TRP A 98 -6.97 11.75 -7.78
C TRP A 98 -5.98 10.77 -8.38
N TRP A 99 -5.24 10.04 -7.55
CA TRP A 99 -4.35 8.97 -7.99
C TRP A 99 -5.15 7.82 -8.64
N GLU A 100 -6.34 7.51 -8.14
CA GLU A 100 -7.23 6.49 -8.73
C GLU A 100 -7.85 6.96 -10.05
N GLN A 101 -7.99 8.27 -10.22
CA GLN A 101 -8.54 8.91 -11.42
C GLN A 101 -7.46 9.19 -12.48
N CYS A 102 -6.22 8.72 -12.30
CA CYS A 102 -5.17 8.84 -13.30
C CYS A 102 -5.42 7.91 -14.48
N ALA A 103 -5.12 8.36 -15.69
CA ALA A 103 -5.12 7.52 -16.89
C ALA A 103 -4.08 6.39 -16.79
N SER A 104 -3.05 6.56 -15.96
CA SER A 104 -2.07 5.52 -15.62
C SER A 104 -2.58 4.47 -14.62
N THR A 105 -3.74 4.67 -14.00
CA THR A 105 -4.30 3.73 -13.04
C THR A 105 -5.01 2.59 -13.76
N PRO A 106 -4.61 1.32 -13.52
CA PRO A 106 -5.25 0.19 -14.16
C PRO A 106 -6.69 0.02 -13.64
N PRO A 107 -7.61 -0.54 -14.44
CA PRO A 107 -8.98 -0.77 -14.01
C PRO A 107 -9.01 -1.68 -12.76
N PRO A 108 -9.96 -1.50 -11.84
CA PRO A 108 -10.03 -2.33 -10.64
C PRO A 108 -10.26 -3.80 -11.00
N PHE A 109 -9.81 -4.70 -10.12
CA PHE A 109 -10.05 -6.13 -10.27
C PHE A 109 -11.50 -6.46 -9.90
N ARG A 110 -12.15 -7.27 -10.75
CA ARG A 110 -13.48 -7.83 -10.45
C ARG A 110 -13.39 -8.75 -9.23
N CYS A 111 -14.53 -8.91 -8.54
CA CYS A 111 -14.69 -9.83 -7.42
C CYS A 111 -13.75 -9.62 -6.22
N THR A 112 -13.14 -8.43 -6.11
CA THR A 112 -12.45 -8.03 -4.88
C THR A 112 -13.50 -7.90 -3.76
N PRO A 113 -13.26 -8.41 -2.54
CA PRO A 113 -14.21 -8.31 -1.43
C PRO A 113 -14.61 -6.86 -1.17
N LYS A 114 -15.92 -6.59 -1.01
CA LYS A 114 -16.41 -5.23 -0.72
C LYS A 114 -15.85 -4.63 0.57
N SER A 115 -15.50 -5.48 1.53
CA SER A 115 -14.88 -5.11 2.80
C SER A 115 -13.38 -4.84 2.71
N PHE A 116 -12.75 -5.07 1.55
CA PHE A 116 -11.33 -4.80 1.36
C PHE A 116 -11.14 -3.35 0.95
N HIS A 117 -10.68 -2.53 1.89
CA HIS A 117 -10.45 -1.10 1.69
C HIS A 117 -8.97 -0.72 1.67
N SER A 118 -8.06 -1.63 1.98
CA SER A 118 -6.65 -1.33 2.19
C SER A 118 -5.94 -0.86 0.91
N GLN A 119 -5.24 0.27 1.00
CA GLN A 119 -4.43 0.84 -0.10
C GLN A 119 -2.93 0.77 0.20
N ASP A 120 -2.57 1.01 1.46
CA ASP A 120 -1.20 0.97 1.94
C ASP A 120 -1.14 0.24 3.30
N TYR A 121 0.05 -0.16 3.71
CA TYR A 121 0.27 -0.78 5.01
C TYR A 121 1.60 -0.36 5.64
N ILE A 122 1.67 -0.58 6.95
CA ILE A 122 2.90 -0.52 7.74
C ILE A 122 2.93 -1.67 8.76
N GLU A 123 4.10 -2.30 8.91
CA GLU A 123 4.38 -3.38 9.87
C GLU A 123 5.31 -2.86 10.96
N LEU A 124 4.91 -3.03 12.22
CA LEU A 124 5.56 -2.48 13.40
C LEU A 124 5.95 -3.58 14.38
N GLY A 125 7.23 -3.63 14.73
CA GLY A 125 7.78 -4.53 15.73
C GLY A 125 7.72 -3.91 17.13
N PHE A 126 7.42 -4.72 18.13
CA PHE A 126 7.37 -4.37 19.54
C PHE A 126 8.40 -5.18 20.34
N GLU A 127 8.79 -4.68 21.51
CA GLU A 127 9.88 -5.26 22.30
C GLU A 127 9.51 -6.66 22.82
N GLU A 128 8.32 -6.78 23.41
CA GLU A 128 7.88 -8.01 24.06
C GLU A 128 6.55 -8.52 23.47
N PRO A 129 6.40 -9.85 23.28
CA PRO A 129 5.12 -10.42 22.86
C PRO A 129 4.10 -10.38 24.00
N VAL A 130 2.90 -9.86 23.71
CA VAL A 130 1.80 -9.71 24.68
C VAL A 130 0.48 -10.18 24.08
N TYR A 131 -0.47 -10.57 24.93
CA TYR A 131 -1.87 -10.71 24.52
C TYR A 131 -2.49 -9.30 24.48
N PRO A 132 -2.84 -8.76 23.30
CA PRO A 132 -3.29 -7.39 23.18
C PRO A 132 -4.57 -7.14 23.98
N THR A 133 -4.54 -6.10 24.82
CA THR A 133 -5.71 -5.53 25.51
C THR A 133 -6.18 -4.25 24.83
N ALA A 134 -5.26 -3.47 24.25
CA ALA A 134 -5.56 -2.32 23.42
C ALA A 134 -4.46 -2.04 22.39
N VAL A 135 -4.83 -1.40 21.29
CA VAL A 135 -3.90 -0.82 20.31
C VAL A 135 -4.31 0.62 20.09
N GLU A 136 -3.36 1.55 20.23
CA GLU A 136 -3.61 2.97 20.12
C GLU A 136 -2.72 3.57 19.03
N VAL A 137 -3.30 4.33 18.10
CA VAL A 137 -2.58 5.03 17.05
C VAL A 137 -2.73 6.53 17.30
N LEU A 138 -1.61 7.22 17.47
CA LEU A 138 -1.58 8.67 17.68
C LEU A 138 -1.53 9.35 16.31
N GLU A 139 -2.68 9.87 15.87
CA GLU A 139 -2.82 10.61 14.62
C GLU A 139 -2.74 12.11 14.94
N THR A 140 -1.87 12.85 14.25
CA THR A 140 -1.62 14.28 14.53
C THR A 140 -2.29 15.20 13.53
N TYR A 141 -2.53 14.70 12.31
CA TYR A 141 -3.09 15.50 11.22
C TYR A 141 -3.94 14.66 10.27
N TYR A 142 -5.08 15.21 9.85
CA TYR A 142 -6.11 14.57 9.03
C TYR A 142 -6.34 13.08 9.36
N PRO A 143 -6.80 12.78 10.59
CA PRO A 143 -7.01 11.40 11.03
C PRO A 143 -8.16 10.72 10.27
N GLY A 144 -8.16 9.39 10.28
CA GLY A 144 -9.24 8.56 9.73
C GLY A 144 -8.81 7.53 8.68
N ALA A 145 -7.52 7.45 8.38
CA ALA A 145 -6.99 6.57 7.34
C ALA A 145 -6.94 5.09 7.74
N ILE A 146 -6.83 4.76 9.04
CA ILE A 146 -6.69 3.38 9.51
C ILE A 146 -7.98 2.60 9.23
N VAL A 147 -7.87 1.52 8.44
CA VAL A 147 -9.00 0.65 8.08
C VAL A 147 -8.86 -0.76 8.62
N GLN A 148 -7.65 -1.18 8.99
CA GLN A 148 -7.42 -2.50 9.56
C GLN A 148 -6.22 -2.53 10.51
N ILE A 149 -6.35 -3.31 11.58
CA ILE A 149 -5.26 -3.65 12.51
C ILE A 149 -5.17 -5.17 12.56
N LEU A 150 -4.00 -5.72 12.26
CA LEU A 150 -3.73 -7.15 12.33
C LEU A 150 -2.59 -7.45 13.31
N ALA A 151 -2.68 -8.61 13.95
CA ALA A 151 -1.63 -9.16 14.81
C ALA A 151 -1.04 -10.41 14.18
N CYS A 152 0.28 -10.53 14.29
CA CYS A 152 1.04 -11.67 13.78
C CYS A 152 1.39 -12.62 14.91
N SER A 153 1.18 -13.93 14.72
CA SER A 153 1.43 -14.93 15.77
C SER A 153 2.91 -15.09 16.11
N HIS A 154 3.77 -14.98 15.11
CA HIS A 154 5.22 -15.04 15.26
C HIS A 154 5.82 -14.02 14.31
N ASN A 155 6.81 -13.27 14.78
CA ASN A 155 7.46 -12.24 13.97
C ASN A 155 8.34 -12.89 12.88
N PRO A 156 8.04 -12.75 11.58
CA PRO A 156 8.83 -13.35 10.50
C PRO A 156 10.18 -12.66 10.27
N PHE A 157 10.46 -11.54 10.97
CA PHE A 157 11.70 -10.81 10.91
C PHE A 157 12.67 -11.17 12.04
N SER A 158 12.31 -12.12 12.92
CA SER A 158 13.22 -12.63 13.95
C SER A 158 14.44 -13.32 13.33
N GLN A 159 15.53 -13.39 14.09
CA GLN A 159 16.77 -14.07 13.66
C GLN A 159 16.52 -15.54 13.25
N ASN A 160 15.54 -16.20 13.88
CA ASN A 160 15.04 -17.51 13.50
C ASN A 160 13.60 -17.34 13.00
N PRO A 161 13.38 -17.29 11.67
CA PRO A 161 12.04 -17.13 11.13
C PRO A 161 11.18 -18.37 11.44
N PRO A 162 9.94 -18.19 11.92
CA PRO A 162 9.00 -19.29 12.13
C PRO A 162 8.63 -19.97 10.81
N THR A 163 8.35 -21.27 10.85
CA THR A 163 7.88 -22.05 9.70
C THR A 163 6.46 -21.70 9.27
N ASP A 164 5.63 -21.29 10.23
CA ASP A 164 4.25 -20.87 9.98
C ASP A 164 3.94 -19.57 10.73
N VAL A 165 3.25 -18.68 10.02
CA VAL A 165 2.91 -17.33 10.47
C VAL A 165 1.43 -17.10 10.19
N ARG A 166 0.68 -16.88 11.28
CA ARG A 166 -0.73 -16.56 11.21
C ARG A 166 -0.94 -15.08 11.48
N TRP A 167 -1.72 -14.44 10.60
CA TRP A 167 -2.24 -13.11 10.82
C TRP A 167 -3.71 -13.19 11.25
N GLU A 168 -4.04 -12.50 12.34
CA GLU A 168 -5.43 -12.31 12.80
C GLU A 168 -5.80 -10.84 12.75
N VAL A 169 -7.01 -10.56 12.26
CA VAL A 169 -7.58 -9.21 12.28
C VAL A 169 -8.03 -8.91 13.71
N LEU A 170 -7.40 -7.91 14.32
CA LEU A 170 -7.81 -7.36 15.62
C LEU A 170 -8.99 -6.40 15.46
N TRP A 171 -8.95 -5.58 14.41
CA TRP A 171 -9.99 -4.60 14.11
C TRP A 171 -10.05 -4.32 12.61
N SER A 172 -11.24 -4.02 12.11
CA SER A 172 -11.48 -3.55 10.74
C SER A 172 -12.62 -2.54 10.71
N GLY A 173 -12.49 -1.51 9.89
CA GLY A 173 -13.51 -0.48 9.68
C GLY A 173 -13.49 0.08 8.26
N GLU A 174 -14.51 0.85 7.92
CA GLU A 174 -14.53 1.60 6.67
C GLU A 174 -13.59 2.82 6.76
N PRO A 175 -13.06 3.31 5.62
CA PRO A 175 -12.32 4.56 5.60
C PRO A 175 -13.18 5.69 6.18
N THR A 176 -12.63 6.48 7.09
CA THR A 176 -13.37 7.58 7.73
C THR A 176 -12.76 8.92 7.33
N LYS A 177 -13.60 9.94 7.16
CA LYS A 177 -13.17 11.32 6.98
C LYS A 177 -13.61 12.13 8.17
N MET A 178 -12.66 12.70 8.89
CA MET A 178 -12.97 13.66 9.94
C MET A 178 -13.15 15.05 9.34
N LEU A 179 -14.19 15.76 9.80
CA LEU A 179 -14.56 17.08 9.26
C LEU A 179 -13.54 18.16 9.61
N THR A 180 -12.87 18.02 10.76
CA THR A 180 -11.88 18.97 11.26
C THR A 180 -10.51 18.30 11.43
N PRO A 181 -9.42 18.88 10.90
CA PRO A 181 -8.07 18.44 11.20
C PRO A 181 -7.82 18.64 12.69
N GLN A 182 -7.64 17.55 13.43
CA GLN A 182 -7.29 17.57 14.84
C GLN A 182 -6.44 16.34 15.16
N ALA A 183 -5.60 16.45 16.19
CA ALA A 183 -4.92 15.29 16.73
C ALA A 183 -5.95 14.39 17.41
N ARG A 184 -5.81 13.07 17.26
CA ARG A 184 -6.60 12.09 18.00
C ARG A 184 -5.76 10.89 18.38
N GLN A 185 -6.11 10.31 19.51
CA GLN A 185 -5.71 8.95 19.86
C GLN A 185 -6.80 8.00 19.38
N PHE A 186 -6.50 7.28 18.30
CA PHE A 186 -7.39 6.23 17.79
C PHE A 186 -7.16 4.94 18.55
N SER A 187 -8.14 4.57 19.39
CA SER A 187 -8.09 3.37 20.24
C SER A 187 -9.38 2.57 20.04
N PRO A 188 -9.46 1.74 18.97
CA PRO A 188 -10.66 0.95 18.71
C PRO A 188 -10.78 -0.26 19.65
N ASN A 189 -11.99 -0.76 19.81
CA ASN A 189 -12.20 -2.04 20.49
C ASN A 189 -11.65 -3.19 19.63
N ILE A 190 -10.62 -3.86 20.13
CA ILE A 190 -9.96 -4.96 19.43
C ILE A 190 -10.55 -6.33 19.80
N LYS A 191 -10.56 -7.25 18.84
CA LYS A 191 -10.86 -8.66 19.05
C LYS A 191 -9.76 -9.31 19.89
N HIS A 192 -10.14 -10.04 20.93
CA HIS A 192 -9.18 -10.86 21.69
C HIS A 192 -8.66 -12.03 20.86
N ILE A 193 -7.35 -12.21 20.88
CA ILE A 193 -6.64 -13.32 20.24
C ILE A 193 -6.09 -14.30 21.28
N ASN A 194 -5.82 -15.52 20.85
CA ASN A 194 -5.38 -16.62 21.71
C ASN A 194 -3.87 -16.89 21.67
N PHE A 195 -3.09 -15.98 21.09
CA PHE A 195 -1.63 -16.01 21.06
C PHE A 195 -1.06 -14.63 21.42
N PRO A 196 0.14 -14.57 22.02
CA PRO A 196 0.81 -13.31 22.23
C PRO A 196 1.44 -12.81 20.92
N THR A 197 1.52 -11.50 20.74
CA THR A 197 2.08 -10.86 19.54
C THR A 197 3.03 -9.73 19.92
N ASN A 198 4.09 -9.57 19.15
CA ASN A 198 4.95 -8.38 19.15
C ASN A 198 5.07 -7.76 17.76
N LEU A 199 4.12 -8.07 16.87
CA LEU A 199 4.12 -7.57 15.51
C LEU A 199 2.70 -7.23 15.09
N LEU A 200 2.50 -5.94 14.83
CA LEU A 200 1.24 -5.44 14.29
C LEU A 200 1.42 -4.97 12.86
N ARG A 201 0.35 -5.09 12.08
CA ARG A 201 0.21 -4.45 10.77
C ARG A 201 -0.97 -3.51 10.81
N LEU A 202 -0.73 -2.26 10.42
CA LEU A 202 -1.77 -1.26 10.20
C LEU A 202 -1.97 -1.14 8.70
N GLU A 203 -3.21 -1.30 8.24
CA GLU A 203 -3.58 -1.02 6.85
C GLU A 203 -4.38 0.27 6.80
N VAL A 204 -4.07 1.10 5.81
CA VAL A 204 -4.63 2.45 5.65
C VAL A 204 -5.30 2.62 4.29
N ASN A 205 -6.28 3.51 4.27
CA ASN A 205 -6.91 4.05 3.08
C ASN A 205 -7.08 5.57 3.26
N SER A 206 -6.27 6.34 2.54
CA SER A 206 -6.29 7.80 2.60
C SER A 206 -7.21 8.43 1.55
N SER A 207 -7.98 7.64 0.80
CA SER A 207 -8.76 8.09 -0.35
C SER A 207 -9.90 9.06 -0.02
N LEU A 208 -10.37 9.08 1.23
CA LEU A 208 -11.38 10.02 1.69
C LEU A 208 -10.78 11.29 2.32
N LEU A 209 -9.47 11.32 2.52
CA LEU A 209 -8.82 12.43 3.20
C LEU A 209 -8.54 13.58 2.23
N ASP A 210 -8.80 14.78 2.71
CA ASP A 210 -8.54 16.00 1.95
C ASP A 210 -7.06 16.40 1.99
N TYR A 211 -6.26 15.81 2.87
CA TYR A 211 -4.83 16.03 2.97
C TYR A 211 -4.13 14.76 3.50
N TYR A 212 -2.80 14.79 3.59
CA TYR A 212 -1.99 13.72 4.15
C TYR A 212 -2.41 13.38 5.60
N THR A 213 -2.62 12.09 5.87
CA THR A 213 -2.72 11.58 7.24
C THR A 213 -1.32 11.55 7.86
N GLU A 214 -1.20 12.02 9.09
CA GLU A 214 0.05 11.97 9.85
C GLU A 214 -0.09 11.11 11.10
N LEU A 215 0.85 10.18 11.27
CA LEU A 215 0.93 9.25 12.40
C LEU A 215 2.20 9.53 13.21
N ASP A 216 2.10 9.68 14.52
CA ASP A 216 3.25 10.00 15.39
C ASP A 216 3.76 8.77 16.14
N ALA A 217 2.87 7.97 16.72
CA ALA A 217 3.26 6.76 17.45
C ALA A 217 2.16 5.69 17.45
N VAL A 218 2.55 4.46 17.73
CA VAL A 218 1.64 3.33 17.94
C VAL A 218 1.97 2.65 19.26
N ILE A 219 0.95 2.47 20.08
CA ILE A 219 1.04 1.92 21.42
C ILE A 219 0.33 0.56 21.43
N LEU A 220 1.02 -0.47 21.92
CA LEU A 220 0.46 -1.78 22.17
C LEU A 220 0.39 -1.97 23.69
N ARG A 221 -0.82 -2.20 24.20
CA ARG A 221 -1.08 -2.61 25.57
C ARG A 221 -1.45 -4.08 25.58
N GLY A 222 -0.96 -4.83 26.56
CA GLY A 222 -1.33 -6.22 26.70
C GLY A 222 -0.77 -6.88 27.95
N VAL A 223 -1.21 -8.10 28.20
CA VAL A 223 -0.72 -8.92 29.33
C VAL A 223 0.22 -10.01 28.83
N LYS A 224 1.20 -10.40 29.65
CA LYS A 224 2.16 -11.48 29.29
C LYS A 224 1.53 -12.86 29.37
N GLU A 225 0.67 -13.05 30.36
CA GLU A 225 -0.05 -14.30 30.57
C GLU A 225 -1.33 -14.31 29.74
N ARG A 226 -1.72 -15.49 29.27
CA ARG A 226 -2.97 -15.64 28.54
C ARG A 226 -4.12 -15.16 29.44
N PRO A 227 -4.95 -14.19 28.99
CA PRO A 227 -6.12 -13.80 29.76
C PRO A 227 -6.98 -15.04 29.99
N MET A 228 -7.05 -15.47 31.25
CA MET A 228 -8.00 -16.49 31.70
C MET A 228 -9.38 -15.83 31.71
N LEU A 229 -9.95 -15.55 30.54
CA LEU A 229 -11.36 -15.20 30.44
C LEU A 229 -12.17 -16.43 30.84
N ALA A 230 -12.56 -16.44 32.12
CA ALA A 230 -13.57 -17.27 32.76
C ALA A 230 -14.02 -18.51 31.97
N LEU A 231 -13.32 -19.62 32.18
CA LEU A 231 -13.91 -20.97 32.08
C LEU A 231 -15.08 -21.18 33.07
N TYR A 232 -15.45 -20.15 33.85
CA TYR A 232 -16.57 -20.13 34.82
C TYR A 232 -17.91 -19.64 34.25
N LYS A 233 -18.13 -19.74 32.94
CA LYS A 233 -19.48 -19.77 32.35
C LYS A 233 -19.62 -20.96 31.40
N MET A 234 -19.26 -22.15 31.87
CA MET A 234 -20.08 -23.30 31.52
C MET A 234 -21.38 -23.14 32.34
N PRO A 235 -22.58 -23.25 31.76
CA PRO A 235 -23.73 -23.55 32.59
C PRO A 235 -23.38 -24.83 33.34
N VAL A 236 -23.44 -24.80 34.67
CA VAL A 236 -23.52 -26.04 35.44
C VAL A 236 -24.82 -26.68 34.96
N ILE A 237 -24.70 -27.69 34.12
CA ILE A 237 -25.80 -28.61 33.87
C ILE A 237 -26.07 -29.24 35.22
N ASP A 238 -27.20 -28.88 35.81
CA ASP A 238 -27.71 -29.52 37.01
C ASP A 238 -27.94 -31.00 36.68
N ILE A 239 -27.17 -31.89 37.31
CA ILE A 239 -27.21 -33.35 37.10
C ILE A 239 -28.42 -33.93 37.85
N SER A 240 -29.59 -33.32 37.69
CA SER A 240 -30.83 -33.80 38.29
C SER A 240 -32.01 -33.88 37.31
N ASP A 241 -31.82 -33.57 36.03
CA ASP A 241 -32.96 -33.49 35.08
C ASP A 241 -32.72 -34.16 33.70
N LEU A 242 -32.08 -35.34 33.69
CA LEU A 242 -32.05 -36.20 32.49
C LEU A 242 -32.30 -37.66 32.88
N SER A 243 -33.58 -38.01 33.01
CA SER A 243 -34.06 -39.37 32.77
C SER A 243 -34.42 -39.53 31.29
N ASP A 244 -33.91 -40.59 30.69
CA ASP A 244 -34.38 -41.30 29.50
C ASP A 244 -34.44 -40.55 28.17
N SER A 245 -33.42 -40.78 27.32
CA SER A 245 -33.61 -41.60 26.11
C SER A 245 -32.25 -41.89 25.46
N GLU A 246 -31.86 -43.15 25.49
CA GLU A 246 -30.76 -43.71 24.70
C GLU A 246 -31.13 -43.65 23.21
N GLU A 247 -30.29 -43.03 22.38
CA GLU A 247 -30.00 -43.55 21.04
C GLU A 247 -28.66 -42.99 20.51
N GLU A 248 -27.94 -43.88 19.85
CA GLU A 248 -26.49 -43.94 19.73
C GLU A 248 -25.85 -42.93 18.76
N LEU A 249 -24.72 -42.37 19.19
CA LEU A 249 -23.62 -41.98 18.34
C LEU A 249 -22.74 -43.21 18.09
N SER A 250 -22.81 -43.80 16.90
CA SER A 250 -21.65 -44.45 16.31
C SER A 250 -21.70 -44.41 14.77
N ASP A 251 -20.52 -44.21 14.19
CA ASP A 251 -20.15 -44.47 12.80
C ASP A 251 -20.28 -43.34 11.74
N LEU A 252 -19.38 -42.34 11.84
CA LEU A 252 -18.99 -41.49 10.72
C LEU A 252 -17.82 -42.13 9.94
N GLY A 253 -18.14 -43.20 9.22
CA GLY A 253 -17.17 -43.95 8.41
C GLY A 253 -17.83 -44.92 7.44
N GLY A 254 -18.60 -44.43 6.47
CA GLY A 254 -19.20 -45.28 5.42
C GLY A 254 -19.58 -44.52 4.13
N PRO A 255 -19.47 -45.16 2.95
CA PRO A 255 -19.68 -44.52 1.65
C PRO A 255 -21.15 -44.16 1.42
N PHE A 256 -21.38 -43.18 0.54
CA PHE A 256 -22.69 -42.72 0.04
C PHE A 256 -23.77 -43.81 0.08
N ARG A 257 -24.81 -43.61 0.91
CA ARG A 257 -26.05 -44.40 0.84
C ARG A 257 -26.69 -44.18 -0.55
N GLN A 258 -26.61 -45.21 -1.39
CA GLN A 258 -27.56 -45.40 -2.48
C GLN A 258 -28.90 -45.82 -1.87
N GLY A 259 -29.96 -45.07 -2.19
CA GLY A 259 -31.33 -45.42 -1.83
C GLY A 259 -32.31 -44.35 -2.30
N GLY A 260 -32.92 -44.56 -3.46
CA GLY A 260 -34.05 -43.77 -3.94
C GLY A 260 -33.88 -43.29 -5.38
N ASP A 261 -34.54 -43.99 -6.30
CA ASP A 261 -34.53 -43.78 -7.75
C ASP A 261 -35.36 -42.54 -8.15
N GLY A 262 -34.91 -41.37 -7.73
CA GLY A 262 -35.44 -40.07 -8.13
C GLY A 262 -34.28 -39.13 -8.35
N LYS A 263 -34.01 -38.73 -9.59
CA LYS A 263 -32.98 -37.73 -9.92
C LYS A 263 -33.18 -36.50 -9.02
N GLN A 264 -32.35 -36.34 -7.99
CA GLN A 264 -32.19 -35.04 -7.34
C GLN A 264 -31.57 -34.11 -8.39
N GLY A 265 -32.43 -33.43 -9.16
CA GLY A 265 -32.01 -32.37 -10.06
C GLY A 265 -31.36 -31.24 -9.27
N ASN A 266 -30.58 -30.40 -9.93
CA ASN A 266 -29.91 -29.24 -9.32
C ASN A 266 -30.91 -28.07 -9.07
N GLY A 267 -32.18 -28.37 -8.82
CA GLY A 267 -33.25 -27.41 -8.62
C GLY A 267 -33.46 -26.49 -9.83
N TYR A 268 -33.61 -25.18 -9.57
CA TYR A 268 -33.80 -24.18 -10.62
C TYR A 268 -32.54 -23.92 -11.46
N PHE A 269 -31.35 -24.34 -11.01
CA PHE A 269 -30.13 -24.18 -11.79
C PHE A 269 -30.12 -25.05 -13.05
N ASP A 270 -30.82 -26.19 -13.06
CA ASP A 270 -31.00 -26.99 -14.28
C ASP A 270 -31.78 -26.26 -15.38
N LYS A 271 -32.52 -25.20 -15.02
CA LYS A 271 -33.33 -24.41 -15.96
C LYS A 271 -32.58 -23.18 -16.49
N LEU A 272 -31.42 -22.84 -15.92
CA LEU A 272 -30.66 -21.67 -16.33
C LEU A 272 -29.67 -22.04 -17.45
N PRO A 273 -29.56 -21.22 -18.52
CA PRO A 273 -28.48 -21.34 -19.49
C PRO A 273 -27.11 -21.22 -18.83
N TYR A 274 -26.11 -21.86 -19.44
CA TYR A 274 -24.73 -21.87 -18.95
C TYR A 274 -24.21 -20.46 -18.66
N GLU A 275 -24.48 -19.53 -19.57
CA GLU A 275 -24.03 -18.14 -19.52
C GLU A 275 -24.64 -17.38 -18.35
N LEU A 276 -25.90 -17.67 -18.00
CA LEU A 276 -26.55 -17.03 -16.85
C LEU A 276 -25.97 -17.54 -15.53
N ILE A 277 -25.64 -18.83 -15.44
CA ILE A 277 -24.95 -19.37 -14.26
C ILE A 277 -23.57 -18.72 -14.14
N GLN A 278 -22.79 -18.65 -15.22
CA GLN A 278 -21.49 -17.98 -15.23
C GLN A 278 -21.60 -16.50 -14.83
N LEU A 279 -22.64 -15.79 -15.28
CA LEU A 279 -22.89 -14.41 -14.89
C LEU A 279 -23.18 -14.29 -13.39
N ILE A 280 -24.03 -15.14 -12.83
CA ILE A 280 -24.32 -15.17 -11.38
C ILE A 280 -23.02 -15.40 -10.59
N LEU A 281 -22.22 -16.38 -11.00
CA LEU A 281 -20.96 -16.71 -10.34
C LEU A 281 -19.92 -15.59 -10.44
N SER A 282 -19.96 -14.79 -11.51
CA SER A 282 -19.03 -13.68 -11.74
C SER A 282 -19.16 -12.52 -10.73
N HIS A 283 -20.12 -12.59 -9.81
CA HIS A 283 -20.27 -11.66 -8.68
C HIS A 283 -19.72 -12.20 -7.37
N LEU A 284 -19.29 -13.47 -7.31
CA LEU A 284 -18.82 -14.13 -6.11
C LEU A 284 -17.31 -13.88 -5.90
N THR A 285 -16.92 -13.76 -4.63
CA THR A 285 -15.49 -13.68 -4.28
C THR A 285 -14.83 -15.05 -4.44
N LEU A 286 -13.50 -15.09 -4.48
CA LEU A 286 -12.77 -16.35 -4.59
C LEU A 286 -13.12 -17.37 -3.48
N PRO A 287 -13.17 -17.00 -2.18
CA PRO A 287 -13.64 -17.89 -1.13
C PRO A 287 -15.08 -18.39 -1.33
N ASP A 288 -15.97 -17.53 -1.84
CA ASP A 288 -17.37 -17.90 -2.10
C ASP A 288 -17.47 -18.92 -3.23
N LEU A 289 -16.73 -18.73 -4.32
CA LEU A 289 -16.62 -19.71 -5.41
C LEU A 289 -16.09 -21.04 -4.89
N CYS A 290 -15.03 -21.02 -4.07
CA CYS A 290 -14.46 -22.24 -3.50
C CYS A 290 -15.43 -22.97 -2.56
N ARG A 291 -16.27 -22.24 -1.80
CA ARG A 291 -17.32 -22.83 -0.97
C ARG A 291 -18.45 -23.39 -1.83
N LEU A 292 -18.92 -22.65 -2.82
CA LEU A 292 -20.00 -23.06 -3.70
C LEU A 292 -19.62 -24.29 -4.54
N ALA A 293 -18.36 -24.40 -4.96
CA ALA A 293 -17.84 -25.56 -5.68
C ALA A 293 -17.91 -26.88 -4.89
N GLN A 294 -18.14 -26.82 -3.57
CA GLN A 294 -18.27 -28.00 -2.71
C GLN A 294 -19.74 -28.43 -2.52
N SER A 295 -20.70 -27.68 -3.07
CA SER A 295 -22.13 -27.94 -2.86
C SER A 295 -22.70 -29.07 -3.73
N CYS A 296 -22.40 -29.08 -5.04
CA CYS A 296 -22.87 -30.08 -5.98
C CYS A 296 -21.97 -30.16 -7.22
N LYS A 297 -22.10 -31.23 -8.00
CA LYS A 297 -21.28 -31.48 -9.21
C LYS A 297 -21.48 -30.41 -10.29
N LEU A 298 -22.72 -29.93 -10.49
CA LEU A 298 -23.01 -28.88 -11.47
C LEU A 298 -22.24 -27.59 -11.12
N LEU A 299 -22.43 -27.09 -9.90
CA LEU A 299 -21.79 -25.85 -9.45
C LEU A 299 -20.27 -26.02 -9.30
N HIS A 300 -19.77 -27.21 -8.98
CA HIS A 300 -18.34 -27.51 -9.04
C HIS A 300 -17.77 -27.23 -10.43
N HIS A 301 -18.41 -27.73 -11.48
CA HIS A 301 -17.95 -27.53 -12.86
C HIS A 301 -17.93 -26.04 -13.23
N HIS A 302 -19.03 -25.33 -12.94
CA HIS A 302 -19.12 -23.90 -13.24
C HIS A 302 -18.14 -23.04 -12.42
N CYS A 303 -17.96 -23.32 -11.12
CA CYS A 303 -17.02 -22.60 -10.28
C CYS A 303 -15.56 -22.87 -10.65
N CYS A 304 -15.26 -24.00 -11.30
CA CYS A 304 -13.92 -24.34 -11.77
C CYS A 304 -13.65 -23.86 -13.22
N ASP A 305 -14.63 -23.25 -13.89
CA ASP A 305 -14.47 -22.72 -15.25
C ASP A 305 -13.42 -21.59 -15.29
N PRO A 306 -12.39 -21.68 -16.16
CA PRO A 306 -11.40 -20.62 -16.31
C PRO A 306 -11.92 -19.22 -16.65
N LEU A 307 -13.11 -19.11 -17.24
CA LEU A 307 -13.75 -17.82 -17.52
C LEU A 307 -14.04 -17.01 -16.25
N GLN A 308 -14.26 -17.69 -15.11
CA GLN A 308 -14.42 -17.03 -13.80
C GLN A 308 -13.12 -16.41 -13.27
N TYR A 309 -11.98 -16.80 -13.83
CA TYR A 309 -10.65 -16.44 -13.35
C TYR A 309 -9.85 -15.61 -14.37
N THR A 310 -10.51 -14.99 -15.35
CA THR A 310 -9.83 -14.08 -16.30
C THR A 310 -9.17 -12.89 -15.61
N GLN A 311 -9.69 -12.48 -14.45
CA GLN A 311 -9.08 -11.50 -13.56
C GLN A 311 -9.09 -12.05 -12.13
N LEU A 312 -7.93 -12.07 -11.49
CA LEU A 312 -7.78 -12.63 -10.15
C LEU A 312 -6.94 -11.70 -9.27
N SER A 313 -7.56 -11.15 -8.23
CA SER A 313 -6.86 -10.45 -7.16
C SER A 313 -6.74 -11.34 -5.94
N LEU A 314 -5.50 -11.68 -5.59
CA LEU A 314 -5.15 -12.46 -4.41
C LEU A 314 -4.63 -11.58 -3.27
N GLN A 315 -4.38 -10.28 -3.53
CA GLN A 315 -3.97 -9.31 -2.51
C GLN A 315 -4.86 -9.28 -1.26
N PRO A 316 -6.21 -9.34 -1.32
CA PRO A 316 -7.04 -9.38 -0.10
C PRO A 316 -6.80 -10.58 0.80
N TYR A 317 -6.17 -11.63 0.26
CA TYR A 317 -5.89 -12.89 0.94
C TYR A 317 -4.40 -13.08 1.21
N TRP A 318 -3.59 -12.01 1.08
CA TRP A 318 -2.13 -12.06 1.06
C TRP A 318 -1.51 -12.90 2.19
N ALA A 319 -2.07 -12.82 3.39
CA ALA A 319 -1.58 -13.51 4.58
C ALA A 319 -1.83 -15.04 4.55
N ARG A 320 -2.75 -15.52 3.72
CA ARG A 320 -3.18 -16.93 3.67
C ARG A 320 -2.64 -17.68 2.45
N LEU A 321 -1.95 -17.00 1.56
CA LEU A 321 -1.45 -17.60 0.33
C LEU A 321 -0.19 -18.42 0.58
N SER A 322 -0.13 -19.55 -0.11
CA SER A 322 0.98 -20.49 -0.10
C SER A 322 1.10 -21.17 -1.45
N ASP A 323 2.19 -21.88 -1.69
CA ASP A 323 2.38 -22.68 -2.90
C ASP A 323 1.22 -23.66 -3.12
N ALA A 324 0.72 -24.29 -2.04
CA ALA A 324 -0.45 -25.15 -2.11
C ALA A 324 -1.70 -24.39 -2.58
N SER A 325 -1.90 -23.16 -2.10
CA SER A 325 -3.03 -22.33 -2.53
C SER A 325 -2.97 -22.05 -4.03
N LEU A 326 -1.79 -21.71 -4.57
CA LEU A 326 -1.60 -21.52 -6.01
C LEU A 326 -1.79 -22.81 -6.80
N GLY A 327 -1.30 -23.94 -6.29
CA GLY A 327 -1.48 -25.26 -6.91
C GLY A 327 -2.96 -25.62 -7.10
N HIS A 328 -3.81 -25.35 -6.11
CA HIS A 328 -5.25 -25.60 -6.22
C HIS A 328 -5.96 -24.68 -7.22
N LEU A 329 -5.42 -23.48 -7.49
CA LEU A 329 -5.97 -22.53 -8.45
C LEU A 329 -5.44 -22.74 -9.87
N GLN A 330 -4.31 -23.44 -10.01
CA GLN A 330 -3.55 -23.55 -11.25
C GLN A 330 -4.41 -24.02 -12.43
N SER A 331 -5.22 -25.08 -12.26
CA SER A 331 -6.06 -25.62 -13.32
C SER A 331 -7.22 -24.70 -13.73
N ARG A 332 -7.63 -23.79 -12.84
CA ARG A 332 -8.72 -22.84 -13.07
C ARG A 332 -8.22 -21.54 -13.69
N CYS A 333 -6.92 -21.26 -13.66
CA CYS A 333 -6.37 -19.97 -14.10
C CYS A 333 -5.76 -20.02 -15.52
N THR A 334 -6.15 -20.97 -16.36
CA THR A 334 -5.54 -21.17 -17.69
C THR A 334 -5.86 -20.06 -18.70
N LEU A 335 -6.91 -19.26 -18.46
CA LEU A 335 -7.29 -18.09 -19.26
C LEU A 335 -7.07 -16.76 -18.51
N LEU A 336 -6.24 -16.77 -17.47
CA LEU A 336 -5.97 -15.59 -16.64
C LEU A 336 -5.26 -14.50 -17.46
N GLN A 337 -5.83 -13.30 -17.44
CA GLN A 337 -5.28 -12.13 -18.13
C GLN A 337 -4.75 -11.07 -17.16
N ARG A 338 -5.31 -10.99 -15.95
CA ARG A 338 -4.90 -10.02 -14.94
C ARG A 338 -4.71 -10.71 -13.61
N LEU A 339 -3.53 -10.60 -13.03
CA LEU A 339 -3.18 -11.18 -11.74
C LEU A 339 -2.66 -10.10 -10.80
N ASN A 340 -3.25 -10.02 -9.60
CA ASN A 340 -2.72 -9.21 -8.52
C ASN A 340 -2.28 -10.10 -7.35
N LEU A 341 -0.97 -10.13 -7.14
CA LEU A 341 -0.26 -10.82 -6.08
C LEU A 341 0.42 -9.81 -5.13
N SER A 342 0.00 -8.55 -5.12
CA SER A 342 0.61 -7.53 -4.25
C SER A 342 0.50 -7.93 -2.78
N TRP A 343 1.56 -7.66 -2.02
CA TRP A 343 1.74 -7.94 -0.59
C TRP A 343 1.83 -9.44 -0.24
N THR A 344 1.83 -10.31 -1.25
CA THR A 344 1.81 -11.76 -1.02
C THR A 344 3.19 -12.32 -0.72
N GLY A 345 3.21 -13.54 -0.21
CA GLY A 345 4.41 -14.34 0.01
C GLY A 345 4.70 -14.64 1.48
N ASN A 346 4.03 -13.96 2.42
CA ASN A 346 4.11 -14.15 3.87
C ASN A 346 5.54 -14.50 4.35
N ARG A 347 6.54 -13.85 3.73
CA ARG A 347 8.00 -14.05 3.91
C ARG A 347 8.47 -15.51 3.94
N GLY A 348 7.90 -16.37 3.10
CA GLY A 348 8.35 -17.76 2.91
C GLY A 348 7.26 -18.73 2.44
N ALA A 349 5.98 -18.35 2.54
CA ALA A 349 4.87 -19.22 2.14
C ALA A 349 4.73 -19.39 0.63
N LEU A 350 5.16 -18.40 -0.16
CA LEU A 350 5.30 -18.51 -1.61
C LEU A 350 6.76 -18.66 -1.98
N THR A 351 7.07 -19.74 -2.70
CA THR A 351 8.42 -20.03 -3.14
C THR A 351 8.54 -19.91 -4.66
N LEU A 352 9.79 -19.84 -5.15
CA LEU A 352 10.08 -19.82 -6.58
C LEU A 352 9.45 -21.01 -7.33
N PRO A 353 9.55 -22.27 -6.85
CA PRO A 353 8.85 -23.40 -7.47
C PRO A 353 7.34 -23.21 -7.61
N GLY A 354 6.66 -22.78 -6.54
CA GLY A 354 5.20 -22.60 -6.56
C GLY A 354 4.76 -21.52 -7.55
N ILE A 355 5.42 -20.36 -7.52
CA ILE A 355 5.17 -19.27 -8.46
C ILE A 355 5.52 -19.68 -9.89
N SER A 356 6.62 -20.39 -10.10
CA SER A 356 7.05 -20.84 -11.43
C SER A 356 6.04 -21.81 -12.03
N SER A 357 5.54 -22.78 -11.25
CA SER A 357 4.50 -23.70 -11.70
C SER A 357 3.23 -22.96 -12.08
N PHE A 358 2.79 -22.03 -11.23
CA PHE A 358 1.58 -21.25 -11.47
C PHE A 358 1.69 -20.39 -12.74
N LEU A 359 2.78 -19.62 -12.90
CA LEU A 359 3.00 -18.78 -14.07
C LEU A 359 3.22 -19.58 -15.36
N LYS A 360 3.78 -20.78 -15.30
CA LYS A 360 3.85 -21.66 -16.47
C LYS A 360 2.48 -22.10 -16.96
N ALA A 361 1.49 -22.21 -16.07
CA ALA A 361 0.13 -22.60 -16.42
C ALA A 361 -0.71 -21.44 -16.98
N CYS A 362 -0.47 -20.21 -16.53
CA CYS A 362 -1.33 -19.06 -16.86
C CYS A 362 -0.62 -17.90 -17.58
N GLY A 363 0.71 -17.91 -17.67
CA GLY A 363 1.52 -16.78 -18.10
C GLY A 363 1.34 -16.38 -19.57
N LEU A 364 1.03 -17.34 -20.45
CA LEU A 364 0.90 -17.08 -21.89
C LEU A 364 -0.23 -16.11 -22.25
N SER A 365 -1.29 -16.05 -21.45
CA SER A 365 -2.41 -15.12 -21.63
C SER A 365 -2.32 -13.88 -20.73
N LEU A 366 -1.30 -13.79 -19.88
CA LEU A 366 -1.22 -12.76 -18.85
C LEU A 366 -0.82 -11.41 -19.45
N VAL A 367 -1.69 -10.42 -19.28
CA VAL A 367 -1.53 -9.05 -19.78
C VAL A 367 -1.13 -8.08 -18.67
N CYS A 368 -1.59 -8.32 -17.44
CA CYS A 368 -1.36 -7.45 -16.29
C CYS A 368 -0.91 -8.28 -15.08
N LEU A 369 0.22 -7.89 -14.49
CA LEU A 369 0.82 -8.53 -13.32
C LEU A 369 1.19 -7.48 -12.26
N GLU A 370 0.44 -7.47 -11.17
CA GLU A 370 0.66 -6.58 -10.02
C GLU A 370 1.37 -7.35 -8.90
N LEU A 371 2.60 -6.94 -8.57
CA LEU A 371 3.49 -7.58 -7.60
C LEU A 371 4.06 -6.58 -6.59
N SER A 372 3.28 -5.55 -6.23
CA SER A 372 3.73 -4.53 -5.29
C SER A 372 4.07 -5.15 -3.92
N CYS A 373 5.20 -4.76 -3.33
CA CYS A 373 5.67 -5.22 -2.02
C CYS A 373 5.75 -6.76 -1.88
N CYS A 374 6.11 -7.47 -2.96
CA CYS A 374 6.28 -8.92 -2.94
C CYS A 374 7.71 -9.29 -2.51
N HIS A 375 7.86 -9.69 -1.24
CA HIS A 375 9.18 -10.01 -0.67
C HIS A 375 9.78 -11.35 -1.10
N PHE A 376 9.00 -12.23 -1.73
CA PHE A 376 9.48 -13.51 -2.27
C PHE A 376 10.21 -13.35 -3.62
N LEU A 377 10.11 -12.18 -4.25
CA LEU A 377 10.70 -11.95 -5.56
C LEU A 377 12.23 -11.95 -5.51
N ASN A 378 12.82 -12.66 -6.45
CA ASN A 378 14.26 -12.68 -6.72
C ASN A 378 14.51 -12.64 -8.23
N GLU A 379 15.77 -12.67 -8.64
CA GLU A 379 16.17 -12.67 -10.05
C GLU A 379 15.52 -13.81 -10.85
N ALA A 380 15.55 -15.04 -10.31
CA ALA A 380 14.94 -16.19 -10.96
C ALA A 380 13.41 -16.04 -11.14
N CYS A 381 12.72 -15.34 -10.24
CA CYS A 381 11.29 -15.04 -10.41
C CYS A 381 11.07 -14.14 -11.64
N LEU A 382 11.86 -13.07 -11.80
CA LEU A 382 11.76 -12.18 -12.96
C LEU A 382 12.20 -12.87 -14.25
N GLU A 383 13.17 -13.78 -14.17
CA GLU A 383 13.53 -14.62 -15.31
C GLU A 383 12.34 -15.46 -15.77
N VAL A 384 11.68 -16.18 -14.86
CA VAL A 384 10.48 -16.98 -15.17
C VAL A 384 9.38 -16.11 -15.74
N ILE A 385 9.09 -14.94 -15.15
CA ILE A 385 8.10 -14.00 -15.67
C ILE A 385 8.45 -13.59 -17.10
N SER A 386 9.73 -13.25 -17.37
CA SER A 386 10.19 -12.85 -18.70
C SER A 386 10.09 -13.94 -19.76
N GLN A 387 10.18 -15.22 -19.36
CA GLN A 387 10.11 -16.38 -20.25
C GLN A 387 8.67 -16.87 -20.47
N THR A 388 7.79 -16.71 -19.48
CA THR A 388 6.43 -17.28 -19.50
C THR A 388 5.36 -16.26 -19.90
N CYS A 389 5.55 -14.99 -19.56
CA CYS A 389 4.56 -13.93 -19.72
C CYS A 389 4.89 -13.03 -20.92
N SER A 390 5.02 -13.59 -22.12
CA SER A 390 5.44 -12.85 -23.33
C SER A 390 4.43 -11.79 -23.79
N GLU A 391 3.16 -11.92 -23.39
CA GLU A 391 2.07 -11.00 -23.71
C GLU A 391 1.87 -9.88 -22.68
N LEU A 392 2.76 -9.79 -21.69
CA LEU A 392 2.61 -8.86 -20.58
C LEU A 392 2.72 -7.40 -21.06
N GLN A 393 1.70 -6.62 -20.76
CA GLN A 393 1.60 -5.19 -21.06
C GLN A 393 1.74 -4.32 -19.81
N GLU A 394 1.39 -4.84 -18.64
CA GLU A 394 1.43 -4.10 -17.38
C GLU A 394 2.18 -4.88 -16.32
N LEU A 395 3.21 -4.26 -15.73
CA LEU A 395 4.00 -4.83 -14.65
C LEU A 395 4.19 -3.81 -13.54
N ASN A 396 3.82 -4.17 -12.31
CA ASN A 396 4.07 -3.38 -11.12
C ASN A 396 4.97 -4.13 -10.14
N LEU A 397 6.14 -3.55 -9.86
CA LEU A 397 7.14 -4.04 -8.90
C LEU A 397 7.43 -2.99 -7.82
N SER A 398 6.47 -2.09 -7.55
CA SER A 398 6.62 -1.04 -6.55
C SER A 398 7.00 -1.60 -5.19
N SER A 399 7.93 -0.94 -4.52
CA SER A 399 8.43 -1.28 -3.18
C SER A 399 8.95 -2.73 -3.06
N CYS A 400 9.40 -3.34 -4.17
CA CYS A 400 10.15 -4.59 -4.16
C CYS A 400 11.65 -4.31 -3.96
N ASP A 401 11.99 -3.75 -2.80
CA ASP A 401 13.32 -3.24 -2.45
C ASP A 401 14.38 -4.33 -2.20
N ARG A 402 13.96 -5.59 -2.04
CA ARG A 402 14.83 -6.77 -1.91
C ARG A 402 15.31 -7.34 -3.25
N LEU A 403 14.71 -6.95 -4.36
CA LEU A 403 15.16 -7.37 -5.69
C LEU A 403 16.59 -6.87 -5.95
N HIS A 404 17.46 -7.78 -6.36
CA HIS A 404 18.82 -7.44 -6.74
C HIS A 404 18.83 -6.70 -8.09
N PRO A 405 19.66 -5.66 -8.29
CA PRO A 405 19.69 -4.86 -9.53
C PRO A 405 19.71 -5.65 -10.86
N GLN A 406 20.46 -6.75 -10.94
CA GLN A 406 20.56 -7.59 -12.14
C GLN A 406 19.20 -8.18 -12.56
N ALA A 407 18.29 -8.40 -11.61
CA ALA A 407 16.97 -8.95 -11.88
C ALA A 407 16.16 -8.08 -12.87
N PHE A 408 16.35 -6.75 -12.84
CA PHE A 408 15.64 -5.83 -13.72
C PHE A 408 16.03 -5.95 -15.20
N THR A 409 17.17 -6.57 -15.51
CA THR A 409 17.59 -6.80 -16.91
C THR A 409 16.61 -7.70 -17.67
N HIS A 410 15.95 -8.64 -16.97
CA HIS A 410 14.96 -9.54 -17.56
C HIS A 410 13.71 -8.81 -18.09
N ILE A 411 13.38 -7.65 -17.54
CA ILE A 411 12.21 -6.85 -17.96
C ILE A 411 12.36 -6.40 -19.42
N SER A 412 13.58 -6.21 -19.91
CA SER A 412 13.84 -5.82 -21.31
C SER A 412 13.34 -6.84 -22.34
N LYS A 413 13.13 -8.10 -21.92
CA LYS A 413 12.57 -9.17 -22.77
C LYS A 413 11.04 -9.03 -22.93
N LEU A 414 10.38 -8.26 -22.08
CA LEU A 414 8.93 -8.01 -22.11
C LEU A 414 8.63 -6.82 -23.04
N THR A 415 8.81 -7.02 -24.34
CA THR A 415 8.79 -5.94 -25.34
C THR A 415 7.41 -5.30 -25.56
N ARG A 416 6.33 -5.97 -25.14
CA ARG A 416 4.94 -5.46 -25.21
C ARG A 416 4.53 -4.58 -24.04
N LEU A 417 5.44 -4.27 -23.10
CA LEU A 417 5.15 -3.44 -21.95
C LEU A 417 4.65 -2.04 -22.35
N ARG A 418 3.50 -1.69 -21.79
CA ARG A 418 2.83 -0.38 -21.90
C ARG A 418 2.79 0.35 -20.56
N ARG A 419 2.78 -0.38 -19.44
CA ARG A 419 2.83 0.18 -18.10
C ARG A 419 3.89 -0.54 -17.27
N LEU A 420 4.81 0.24 -16.71
CA LEU A 420 5.85 -0.26 -15.82
C LEU A 420 5.94 0.62 -14.58
N VAL A 421 5.74 0.02 -13.40
CA VAL A 421 5.82 0.71 -12.11
C VAL A 421 6.98 0.14 -11.30
N LEU A 422 7.97 0.99 -11.03
CA LEU A 422 9.20 0.65 -10.33
C LEU A 422 9.43 1.54 -9.10
N TYR A 423 8.37 2.21 -8.62
CA TYR A 423 8.41 3.08 -7.44
C TYR A 423 9.18 2.41 -6.29
N ARG A 424 10.17 3.11 -5.72
CA ARG A 424 10.99 2.64 -4.59
C ARG A 424 11.63 1.25 -4.82
N THR A 425 12.24 1.06 -6.00
CA THR A 425 13.06 -0.12 -6.31
C THR A 425 14.54 0.24 -6.44
N LYS A 426 15.41 -0.78 -6.43
CA LYS A 426 16.86 -0.65 -6.60
C LYS A 426 17.29 -0.80 -8.07
N ILE A 427 16.45 -0.42 -9.03
CA ILE A 427 16.82 -0.44 -10.45
C ILE A 427 17.98 0.51 -10.73
N GLU A 428 18.98 0.03 -11.46
CA GLU A 428 20.13 0.82 -11.90
C GLU A 428 19.88 1.49 -13.25
N GLN A 429 20.60 2.60 -13.51
CA GLN A 429 20.52 3.35 -14.76
C GLN A 429 20.70 2.46 -16.01
N THR A 430 21.69 1.58 -16.02
CA THR A 430 21.95 0.68 -17.17
C THR A 430 20.75 -0.22 -17.46
N SER A 431 20.08 -0.72 -16.43
CA SER A 431 18.90 -1.58 -16.56
C SER A 431 17.71 -0.82 -17.12
N ILE A 432 17.42 0.40 -16.64
CA ILE A 432 16.32 1.20 -17.20
C ILE A 432 16.60 1.62 -18.65
N LEU A 433 17.82 2.01 -19.00
CA LEU A 433 18.17 2.32 -20.39
C LEU A 433 18.01 1.12 -21.32
N ASN A 434 18.34 -0.08 -20.83
CA ASN A 434 18.11 -1.31 -21.57
C ASN A 434 16.61 -1.59 -21.76
N ILE A 435 15.79 -1.43 -20.72
CA ILE A 435 14.32 -1.54 -20.81
C ILE A 435 13.77 -0.55 -21.84
N LEU A 436 14.17 0.71 -21.80
CA LEU A 436 13.71 1.75 -22.74
C LEU A 436 14.17 1.52 -24.19
N THR A 437 15.21 0.70 -24.39
CA THR A 437 15.68 0.32 -25.72
C THR A 437 14.73 -0.66 -26.40
N PHE A 438 14.11 -1.56 -25.63
CA PHE A 438 13.30 -2.66 -26.16
C PHE A 438 11.79 -2.48 -25.93
N CYS A 439 11.37 -1.89 -24.80
CA CYS A 439 9.97 -1.64 -24.44
C CYS A 439 9.47 -0.31 -25.02
N ILE A 440 9.47 -0.18 -26.35
CA ILE A 440 9.14 1.08 -27.04
C ILE A 440 7.64 1.43 -27.03
N GLU A 441 6.77 0.48 -26.66
CA GLU A 441 5.32 0.69 -26.52
C GLU A 441 4.92 1.33 -25.18
N LEU A 442 5.88 1.68 -24.32
CA LEU A 442 5.60 2.27 -23.01
C LEU A 442 4.74 3.53 -23.11
N ARG A 443 3.66 3.52 -22.32
CA ARG A 443 2.70 4.62 -22.14
C ARG A 443 2.72 5.17 -20.72
N HIS A 444 3.04 4.34 -19.74
CA HIS A 444 3.05 4.72 -18.33
C HIS A 444 4.33 4.19 -17.67
N LEU A 445 5.13 5.09 -17.11
CA LEU A 445 6.35 4.74 -16.43
C LEU A 445 6.42 5.45 -15.08
N ASN A 446 6.71 4.70 -14.02
CA ASN A 446 6.93 5.25 -12.68
C ASN A 446 8.32 4.86 -12.17
N LEU A 447 9.18 5.86 -12.00
CA LEU A 447 10.54 5.76 -11.46
C LEU A 447 10.67 6.54 -10.14
N GLY A 448 9.54 6.84 -9.49
CA GLY A 448 9.52 7.62 -8.26
C GLY A 448 10.37 6.98 -7.17
N SER A 449 11.24 7.78 -6.56
CA SER A 449 12.18 7.32 -5.51
C SER A 449 13.07 6.12 -5.90
N CYS A 450 13.39 5.94 -7.20
CA CYS A 450 14.43 5.02 -7.65
C CYS A 450 15.83 5.63 -7.42
N VAL A 451 16.43 5.37 -6.26
CA VAL A 451 17.65 6.07 -5.80
C VAL A 451 18.96 5.68 -6.50
N ARG A 452 18.96 4.64 -7.35
CA ARG A 452 20.15 4.13 -8.08
C ARG A 452 20.19 4.55 -9.55
N ILE A 453 19.38 5.54 -9.93
CA ILE A 453 19.48 6.22 -11.22
C ILE A 453 20.32 7.47 -10.99
N ASP A 454 21.52 7.50 -11.58
CA ASP A 454 22.52 8.54 -11.31
C ASP A 454 22.29 9.80 -12.13
N ASP A 455 21.92 9.66 -13.41
CA ASP A 455 21.69 10.74 -14.37
C ASP A 455 20.33 10.57 -15.04
N CYS A 456 19.36 11.37 -14.56
CA CYS A 456 18.00 11.32 -15.09
C CYS A 456 17.85 12.02 -16.43
N ASP A 457 18.80 12.87 -16.85
CA ASP A 457 18.77 13.50 -18.18
C ASP A 457 18.98 12.47 -19.28
N VAL A 458 19.87 11.50 -19.06
CA VAL A 458 20.09 10.39 -20.01
C VAL A 458 18.84 9.54 -20.15
N VAL A 459 18.14 9.26 -19.03
CA VAL A 459 16.86 8.54 -19.04
C VAL A 459 15.80 9.34 -19.79
N ALA A 460 15.70 10.65 -19.53
CA ALA A 460 14.78 11.57 -20.20
C ALA A 460 15.02 11.63 -21.72
N SER A 461 16.28 11.70 -22.15
CA SER A 461 16.69 11.70 -23.56
C SER A 461 16.32 10.39 -24.28
N MET A 462 16.53 9.26 -23.60
CA MET A 462 16.12 7.95 -24.10
C MET A 462 14.61 7.82 -24.24
N LEU A 463 13.84 8.29 -23.24
CA LEU A 463 12.38 8.35 -23.31
C LEU A 463 11.92 9.18 -24.50
N ALA A 464 12.47 10.38 -24.68
CA ALA A 464 12.15 11.28 -25.81
C ALA A 464 12.39 10.64 -27.18
N THR A 465 13.44 9.81 -27.28
CA THR A 465 13.86 9.19 -28.54
C THR A 465 13.08 7.91 -28.84
N ARG A 466 12.79 7.08 -27.83
CA ARG A 466 12.25 5.73 -28.00
C ARG A 466 10.76 5.61 -27.66
N CYS A 467 10.30 6.29 -26.61
CA CYS A 467 8.97 6.12 -26.04
C CYS A 467 8.04 7.30 -26.37
N ARG A 468 7.89 7.65 -27.65
CA ARG A 468 7.12 8.85 -28.07
C ARG A 468 5.62 8.79 -27.77
N SER A 469 5.11 7.60 -27.45
CA SER A 469 3.71 7.35 -27.06
C SER A 469 3.48 7.48 -25.55
N LEU A 470 4.47 7.93 -24.78
CA LEU A 470 4.37 8.09 -23.33
C LEU A 470 3.27 9.08 -22.96
N ARG A 471 2.40 8.65 -22.04
CA ARG A 471 1.24 9.40 -21.52
C ARG A 471 1.39 9.76 -20.06
N SER A 472 2.06 8.93 -19.26
CA SER A 472 2.31 9.21 -17.86
C SER A 472 3.76 8.94 -17.52
N LEU A 473 4.37 9.88 -16.81
CA LEU A 473 5.71 9.73 -16.27
C LEU A 473 5.76 10.26 -14.84
N ASP A 474 6.22 9.40 -13.92
CA ASP A 474 6.47 9.78 -12.54
C ASP A 474 7.97 9.73 -12.26
N LEU A 475 8.55 10.91 -12.06
CA LEU A 475 9.94 11.14 -11.70
C LEU A 475 10.05 11.74 -10.29
N TRP A 476 9.08 11.46 -9.41
CA TRP A 476 9.09 11.99 -8.06
C TRP A 476 10.42 11.64 -7.36
N ARG A 477 11.13 12.66 -6.88
CA ARG A 477 12.46 12.53 -6.25
C ARG A 477 13.54 11.94 -7.15
N CYS A 478 13.39 12.06 -8.46
CA CYS A 478 14.50 11.83 -9.36
C CYS A 478 15.59 12.88 -9.09
N ARG A 479 16.79 12.39 -8.79
CA ARG A 479 17.97 13.23 -8.65
C ARG A 479 18.54 13.51 -10.03
N ASN A 480 19.20 14.66 -10.17
CA ASN A 480 19.97 14.98 -11.37
C ASN A 480 19.13 14.97 -12.67
N LEU A 481 17.86 15.42 -12.58
CA LEU A 481 17.08 15.82 -13.75
C LEU A 481 17.20 17.34 -13.92
N THR A 482 17.93 17.79 -14.93
CA THR A 482 18.14 19.21 -15.21
C THR A 482 17.09 19.76 -16.16
N ASP A 483 17.10 21.08 -16.36
CA ASP A 483 16.30 21.77 -17.35
C ASP A 483 16.57 21.28 -18.78
N ARG A 484 17.82 20.87 -19.08
CA ARG A 484 18.16 20.26 -20.37
C ARG A 484 17.45 18.93 -20.58
N GLY A 485 17.54 18.01 -19.61
CA GLY A 485 16.87 16.71 -19.69
C GLY A 485 15.36 16.87 -19.80
N LEU A 486 14.78 17.81 -19.04
CA LEU A 486 13.35 18.13 -19.15
C LEU A 486 12.99 18.67 -20.55
N ALA A 487 13.80 19.57 -21.11
CA ALA A 487 13.58 20.09 -22.46
C ALA A 487 13.64 18.97 -23.52
N GLU A 488 14.62 18.06 -23.42
CA GLU A 488 14.72 16.90 -24.29
C GLU A 488 13.48 16.00 -24.15
N LEU A 489 13.07 15.66 -22.91
CA LEU A 489 11.87 14.87 -22.62
C LEU A 489 10.62 15.42 -23.31
N VAL A 490 10.28 16.68 -23.06
CA VAL A 490 9.05 17.30 -23.57
C VAL A 490 9.11 17.57 -25.08
N SER A 491 10.31 17.58 -25.67
CA SER A 491 10.47 17.68 -27.12
C SER A 491 10.06 16.39 -27.84
N GLY A 492 10.30 15.22 -27.24
CA GLY A 492 9.99 13.91 -27.81
C GLY A 492 8.66 13.32 -27.36
N CYS A 493 8.34 13.42 -26.07
CA CYS A 493 7.16 12.83 -25.44
C CYS A 493 5.96 13.78 -25.41
N ARG A 494 5.53 14.28 -26.58
CA ARG A 494 4.44 15.27 -26.69
C ARG A 494 3.03 14.74 -26.38
N MET A 495 2.92 13.44 -26.14
CA MET A 495 1.67 12.75 -25.79
C MET A 495 1.44 12.67 -24.28
N LEU A 496 2.34 13.25 -23.47
CA LEU A 496 2.23 13.26 -22.02
C LEU A 496 0.93 13.97 -21.57
N GLU A 497 0.19 13.25 -20.73
CA GLU A 497 -1.01 13.68 -20.03
C GLU A 497 -0.74 13.84 -18.53
N GLU A 498 0.21 13.09 -17.96
CA GLU A 498 0.50 13.07 -16.53
C GLU A 498 2.01 13.15 -16.30
N LEU A 499 2.44 14.11 -15.49
CA LEU A 499 3.85 14.28 -15.14
C LEU A 499 4.02 14.65 -13.67
N ASP A 500 4.77 13.84 -12.93
CA ASP A 500 5.18 14.13 -11.56
C ASP A 500 6.69 14.46 -11.54
N LEU A 501 7.00 15.71 -11.20
CA LEU A 501 8.36 16.26 -11.01
C LEU A 501 8.56 16.74 -9.57
N GLY A 502 7.73 16.25 -8.64
CA GLY A 502 7.81 16.61 -7.23
C GLY A 502 9.20 16.29 -6.68
N TRP A 503 9.71 17.15 -5.81
CA TRP A 503 10.99 16.95 -5.13
C TRP A 503 12.19 16.73 -6.08
N CYS A 504 12.16 17.32 -7.29
CA CYS A 504 13.29 17.40 -8.21
C CYS A 504 14.02 18.74 -8.01
N PRO A 505 15.08 18.81 -7.17
CA PRO A 505 15.65 20.09 -6.69
C PRO A 505 16.44 20.87 -7.75
N THR A 506 16.86 20.20 -8.83
CA THR A 506 17.65 20.76 -9.93
C THR A 506 16.81 21.52 -10.95
N LEU A 507 15.48 21.31 -10.97
CA LEU A 507 14.58 22.06 -11.84
C LEU A 507 14.23 23.40 -11.20
N GLN A 508 14.50 24.49 -11.92
CA GLN A 508 14.30 25.84 -11.42
C GLN A 508 13.53 26.69 -12.43
N SER A 509 12.56 27.46 -11.95
CA SER A 509 11.79 28.39 -12.77
C SER A 509 12.67 29.38 -13.56
N SER A 510 13.80 29.81 -12.97
CA SER A 510 14.72 30.78 -13.58
C SER A 510 15.35 30.31 -14.89
N THR A 511 15.37 29.00 -15.18
CA THR A 511 15.89 28.47 -16.46
C THR A 511 14.84 28.50 -17.58
N GLY A 512 13.59 28.81 -17.26
CA GLY A 512 12.50 28.78 -18.24
C GLY A 512 11.91 27.38 -18.48
N CYS A 513 12.31 26.38 -17.69
CA CYS A 513 12.02 24.97 -18.01
C CYS A 513 10.53 24.60 -17.90
N PHE A 514 9.81 25.18 -16.93
CA PHE A 514 8.38 24.96 -16.77
C PHE A 514 7.56 25.68 -17.85
N GLN A 515 7.95 26.89 -18.26
CA GLN A 515 7.33 27.54 -19.41
C GLN A 515 7.58 26.74 -20.71
N HIS A 516 8.80 26.24 -20.90
CA HIS A 516 9.11 25.40 -22.06
C HIS A 516 8.26 24.13 -22.07
N LEU A 517 8.12 23.46 -20.92
CA LEU A 517 7.25 22.32 -20.75
C LEU A 517 5.79 22.63 -21.14
N ALA A 518 5.25 23.73 -20.59
CA ALA A 518 3.86 24.13 -20.82
C ALA A 518 3.57 24.33 -22.31
N ARG A 519 4.49 24.96 -23.05
CA ARG A 519 4.37 25.18 -24.51
C ARG A 519 4.44 23.90 -25.34
N ARG A 520 4.98 22.82 -24.80
CA ARG A 520 5.27 21.58 -25.55
C ARG A 520 4.33 20.43 -25.22
N LEU A 521 3.59 20.51 -24.12
CA LEU A 521 2.65 19.48 -23.66
C LEU A 521 1.19 19.98 -23.64
N PRO A 522 0.55 20.19 -24.80
CA PRO A 522 -0.82 20.72 -24.88
C PRO A 522 -1.88 19.74 -24.35
N ARG A 523 -1.52 18.47 -24.18
CA ARG A 523 -2.39 17.40 -23.66
C ARG A 523 -2.21 17.17 -22.16
N LEU A 524 -1.39 17.96 -21.48
CA LEU A 524 -1.14 17.79 -20.06
C LEU A 524 -2.42 17.98 -19.26
N ARG A 525 -2.74 16.97 -18.44
CA ARG A 525 -3.90 16.89 -17.56
C ARG A 525 -3.50 16.92 -16.09
N LYS A 526 -2.35 16.36 -15.74
CA LYS A 526 -1.85 16.33 -14.35
C LYS A 526 -0.40 16.75 -14.31
N LEU A 527 -0.09 17.73 -13.46
CA LEU A 527 1.26 18.18 -13.21
C LEU A 527 1.48 18.32 -11.72
N PHE A 528 2.49 17.62 -11.20
CA PHE A 528 2.94 17.75 -9.81
C PHE A 528 4.33 18.40 -9.79
N LEU A 529 4.41 19.57 -9.14
CA LEU A 529 5.63 20.34 -8.89
C LEU A 529 5.89 20.47 -7.38
N THR A 530 5.39 19.51 -6.59
CA THR A 530 5.47 19.45 -5.13
C THR A 530 6.88 19.78 -4.63
N ALA A 531 6.98 20.66 -3.65
CA ALA A 531 8.21 21.15 -3.02
C ALA A 531 9.21 21.85 -3.97
N ASN A 532 8.81 22.24 -5.19
CA ASN A 532 9.64 23.12 -6.02
C ASN A 532 9.47 24.58 -5.56
N ARG A 533 10.40 25.10 -4.76
CA ARG A 533 10.26 26.45 -4.17
C ARG A 533 10.35 27.61 -5.17
N THR A 534 10.76 27.34 -6.42
CA THR A 534 11.09 28.37 -7.41
C THR A 534 9.95 28.69 -8.37
N VAL A 535 8.93 27.82 -8.48
CA VAL A 535 7.77 28.08 -9.36
C VAL A 535 7.18 29.45 -9.05
N CYS A 536 6.94 30.22 -10.11
CA CYS A 536 6.48 31.60 -10.03
C CYS A 536 5.26 31.84 -10.92
N ASP A 537 4.71 33.05 -10.84
CA ASP A 537 3.56 33.49 -11.65
C ASP A 537 3.76 33.27 -13.15
N ALA A 538 4.97 33.51 -13.68
CA ALA A 538 5.24 33.32 -15.11
C ALA A 538 5.09 31.85 -15.54
N ASP A 539 5.44 30.89 -14.68
CA ASP A 539 5.25 29.46 -14.98
C ASP A 539 3.76 29.10 -14.99
N VAL A 540 3.02 29.56 -13.99
CA VAL A 540 1.58 29.31 -13.83
C VAL A 540 0.80 29.94 -14.99
N GLU A 541 1.17 31.16 -15.41
CA GLU A 541 0.56 31.82 -16.55
C GLU A 541 0.87 31.11 -17.87
N GLU A 542 2.09 30.57 -18.05
CA GLU A 542 2.38 29.76 -19.23
C GLU A 542 1.66 28.40 -19.21
N LEU A 543 1.47 27.78 -18.04
CA LEU A 543 0.62 26.60 -17.92
C LEU A 543 -0.82 26.90 -18.30
N ALA A 544 -1.33 28.07 -17.91
CA ALA A 544 -2.67 28.53 -18.28
C ALA A 544 -2.85 28.67 -19.80
N THR A 545 -1.81 29.14 -20.52
CA THR A 545 -1.86 29.30 -21.99
C THR A 545 -1.55 27.99 -22.74
N GLY A 546 -0.56 27.23 -22.29
CA GLY A 546 -0.04 26.05 -22.97
C GLY A 546 -0.81 24.76 -22.67
N CYS A 547 -1.46 24.64 -21.52
CA CYS A 547 -2.10 23.40 -21.04
C CYS A 547 -3.60 23.60 -20.73
N PRO A 548 -4.47 23.92 -21.71
CA PRO A 548 -5.90 24.17 -21.46
C PRO A 548 -6.69 22.94 -20.98
N SER A 549 -6.12 21.73 -21.14
CA SER A 549 -6.72 20.46 -20.69
C SER A 549 -6.35 20.07 -19.26
N LEU A 550 -5.65 20.94 -18.51
CA LEU A 550 -5.21 20.66 -17.15
C LEU A 550 -6.40 20.36 -16.22
N GLN A 551 -6.26 19.29 -15.45
CA GLN A 551 -7.25 18.78 -14.50
C GLN A 551 -6.72 18.79 -13.07
N HIS A 552 -5.41 18.57 -12.88
CA HIS A 552 -4.79 18.55 -11.57
C HIS A 552 -3.47 19.32 -11.63
N LEU A 553 -3.31 20.30 -10.75
CA LEU A 553 -2.06 21.00 -10.54
C LEU A 553 -1.70 20.97 -9.06
N ASP A 554 -0.54 20.40 -8.74
CA ASP A 554 0.06 20.47 -7.41
C ASP A 554 1.28 21.38 -7.47
N ILE A 555 1.21 22.50 -6.77
CA ILE A 555 2.30 23.46 -6.57
C ILE A 555 2.58 23.65 -5.08
N LEU A 556 2.38 22.59 -4.29
CA LEU A 556 2.62 22.55 -2.86
C LEU A 556 4.04 23.02 -2.55
N GLY A 557 4.18 23.96 -1.62
CA GLY A 557 5.48 24.45 -1.14
C GLY A 557 6.19 25.44 -2.06
N THR A 558 5.53 25.95 -3.10
CA THR A 558 6.03 27.08 -3.92
C THR A 558 5.97 28.40 -3.14
N ARG A 559 6.82 29.38 -3.48
CA ARG A 559 6.93 30.65 -2.71
C ARG A 559 6.65 31.92 -3.51
N LEU A 560 6.57 31.81 -4.83
CA LEU A 560 6.55 32.95 -5.76
C LEU A 560 5.26 33.03 -6.59
N VAL A 561 4.22 32.30 -6.19
CA VAL A 561 2.92 32.26 -6.87
C VAL A 561 1.89 33.11 -6.14
N SER A 562 1.31 34.08 -6.83
CA SER A 562 0.31 35.02 -6.33
C SER A 562 -1.13 34.58 -6.62
N ALA A 563 -2.09 35.17 -5.92
CA ALA A 563 -3.52 34.96 -6.18
C ALA A 563 -3.93 35.32 -7.63
N ALA A 564 -3.26 36.30 -8.24
CA ALA A 564 -3.62 36.81 -9.56
C ALA A 564 -3.32 35.78 -10.67
N SER A 565 -2.17 35.12 -10.61
CA SER A 565 -1.79 34.07 -11.57
C SER A 565 -2.69 32.84 -11.41
N LEU A 566 -3.02 32.44 -10.18
CA LEU A 566 -3.99 31.36 -9.91
C LEU A 566 -5.36 31.66 -10.50
N LYS A 567 -5.85 32.89 -10.36
CA LYS A 567 -7.13 33.32 -10.95
C LYS A 567 -7.10 33.29 -12.48
N LYS A 568 -5.95 33.60 -13.11
CA LYS A 568 -5.77 33.43 -14.56
C LYS A 568 -5.79 31.96 -14.97
N LEU A 569 -5.05 31.10 -14.26
CA LEU A 569 -5.04 29.66 -14.47
C LEU A 569 -6.46 29.06 -14.40
N LEU A 570 -7.20 29.37 -13.34
CA LEU A 570 -8.56 28.85 -13.11
C LEU A 570 -9.54 29.26 -14.22
N ARG A 571 -9.35 30.43 -14.83
CA ARG A 571 -10.15 30.88 -15.99
C ARG A 571 -9.76 30.17 -17.29
N ALA A 572 -8.47 29.95 -17.50
CA ALA A 572 -7.94 29.38 -18.73
C ALA A 572 -8.08 27.85 -18.80
N CYS A 573 -8.12 27.18 -17.64
CA CYS A 573 -8.23 25.72 -17.51
C CYS A 573 -9.62 25.33 -16.96
N PRO A 574 -10.69 25.32 -17.77
CA PRO A 574 -12.06 25.05 -17.30
C PRO A 574 -12.28 23.60 -16.85
N ARG A 575 -11.32 22.71 -17.12
CA ARG A 575 -11.34 21.30 -16.70
C ARG A 575 -10.57 21.06 -15.41
N LEU A 576 -10.01 22.09 -14.78
CA LEU A 576 -9.28 21.94 -13.52
C LEU A 576 -10.24 21.42 -12.44
N LEU A 577 -9.84 20.35 -11.75
CA LEU A 577 -10.60 19.70 -10.69
C LEU A 577 -9.88 19.81 -9.35
N LEU A 578 -8.54 19.85 -9.36
CA LEU A 578 -7.71 19.94 -8.17
C LEU A 578 -6.60 20.97 -8.37
N LEU A 579 -6.46 21.86 -7.40
CA LEU A 579 -5.36 22.79 -7.29
C LEU A 579 -4.81 22.74 -5.86
N ASP A 580 -3.62 22.16 -5.67
CA ASP A 580 -2.97 22.14 -4.36
C ASP A 580 -2.00 23.31 -4.22
N VAL A 581 -2.34 24.24 -3.31
CA VAL A 581 -1.55 25.42 -2.93
C VAL A 581 -1.13 25.37 -1.45
N SER A 582 -1.08 24.16 -0.88
CA SER A 582 -0.56 23.94 0.46
C SER A 582 0.85 24.48 0.60
N PHE A 583 1.14 25.14 1.72
CA PHE A 583 2.42 25.84 1.97
C PHE A 583 2.84 26.89 0.93
N CYS A 584 1.93 27.40 0.10
CA CYS A 584 2.21 28.56 -0.74
C CYS A 584 2.16 29.83 0.12
N SER A 585 3.33 30.45 0.34
CA SER A 585 3.47 31.55 1.31
C SER A 585 2.74 32.85 0.93
N GLN A 586 2.49 33.06 -0.37
CA GLN A 586 1.79 34.25 -0.88
C GLN A 586 0.28 34.05 -1.07
N VAL A 587 -0.22 32.84 -0.81
CA VAL A 587 -1.65 32.50 -0.97
C VAL A 587 -2.21 32.24 0.41
N ASP A 588 -2.94 33.21 0.99
CA ASP A 588 -3.58 33.03 2.29
C ASP A 588 -4.93 32.29 2.18
N MET A 589 -5.53 31.93 3.32
CA MET A 589 -6.82 31.23 3.31
C MET A 589 -7.97 32.08 2.78
N ARG A 590 -7.91 33.42 2.89
CA ARG A 590 -8.95 34.32 2.39
C ARG A 590 -8.97 34.30 0.87
N VAL A 591 -7.80 34.29 0.24
CA VAL A 591 -7.65 34.09 -1.21
C VAL A 591 -8.24 32.75 -1.63
N VAL A 592 -7.92 31.66 -0.91
CA VAL A 592 -8.48 30.33 -1.23
C VAL A 592 -10.01 30.34 -1.14
N GLN A 593 -10.59 30.95 -0.10
CA GLN A 593 -12.04 31.08 0.04
C GLN A 593 -12.67 31.90 -1.11
N GLU A 594 -12.05 33.02 -1.50
CA GLU A 594 -12.47 33.81 -2.66
C GLU A 594 -12.46 32.95 -3.93
N LEU A 595 -11.36 32.25 -4.20
CA LEU A 595 -11.21 31.43 -5.40
C LEU A 595 -12.20 30.25 -5.40
N CYS A 596 -12.43 29.59 -4.27
CA CYS A 596 -13.46 28.55 -4.14
C CYS A 596 -14.86 29.08 -4.43
N GLY A 597 -15.17 30.31 -4.00
CA GLY A 597 -16.44 30.97 -4.32
C GLY A 597 -16.60 31.27 -5.81
N LEU A 598 -15.51 31.65 -6.49
CA LEU A 598 -15.50 31.93 -7.93
C LEU A 598 -15.47 30.67 -8.81
N PHE A 599 -14.87 29.58 -8.31
CA PHE A 599 -14.63 28.34 -9.05
C PHE A 599 -15.09 27.12 -8.22
N PRO A 600 -16.40 26.95 -7.98
CA PRO A 600 -16.93 25.94 -7.06
C PRO A 600 -16.69 24.49 -7.48
N ASN A 601 -16.36 24.25 -8.75
CA ASN A 601 -16.08 22.92 -9.28
C ASN A 601 -14.60 22.50 -9.10
N VAL A 602 -13.75 23.38 -8.58
CA VAL A 602 -12.32 23.12 -8.37
C VAL A 602 -12.07 22.93 -6.88
N ALA A 603 -11.52 21.77 -6.50
CA ALA A 603 -11.01 21.54 -5.16
C ALA A 603 -9.68 22.28 -4.99
N ILE A 604 -9.73 23.50 -4.44
CA ILE A 604 -8.52 24.28 -4.12
C ILE A 604 -8.10 23.94 -2.68
N LYS A 605 -6.96 23.27 -2.55
CA LYS A 605 -6.46 22.77 -1.27
C LYS A 605 -5.38 23.68 -0.70
N LYS A 606 -5.44 23.87 0.61
CA LYS A 606 -4.42 24.58 1.38
C LYS A 606 -4.30 24.00 2.78
N SER A 607 -3.18 23.34 3.04
CA SER A 607 -2.73 22.95 4.38
C SER A 607 -1.94 24.07 5.04
N PHE A 608 -1.98 24.11 6.39
CA PHE A 608 -1.34 25.11 7.25
C PHE A 608 0.03 24.66 7.74
N THR A 609 0.92 25.61 7.97
CA THR A 609 1.90 25.55 9.08
C THR A 609 1.43 26.52 10.14
N GLN A 610 1.42 26.08 11.39
CA GLN A 610 1.38 27.01 12.53
C GLN A 610 2.71 27.78 12.63
#